data_AF-A0A450WTS9-F1
#
_entry.id   AF-A0A450WTS9-F1
#
_cell.length_a   1.000
_cell.length_b   1.000
_cell.length_c   1.000
_cell.angle_alpha   90.00
_cell.angle_beta   90.00
_cell.angle_gamma   90.00
#
_symmetry.space_group_name_H-M   'P 1'
#
loop_
_entity.id
_entity.type
_entity.pdbx_description
1 polymer ?
#
loop_
_entity_poly.entity_id
_entity_poly.type
_entity_poly.pdbx_seq_one_letter_code
_entity_poly.pdbx_strand_id
1 'polypeptide(L)'
;MGAMFRTPGEVARQSVGNDSHVIGTGTKDPGHATLPPELVKELKGLVVVGGVIPAQDYDYLYEHGASAIFGPGTVIPVAAQKVIAELG
;
A
#
# COMPACT_ATOMS: atom_id res chain seq x y z
N MET A 1 11.08 -15.83 -15.74
CA MET A 1 10.09 -15.98 -14.64
C MET A 1 10.49 -15.03 -13.52
N GLY A 2 10.08 -13.76 -13.62
CA GLY A 2 10.34 -12.76 -12.59
C GLY A 2 9.53 -13.04 -11.33
N ALA A 3 10.05 -12.64 -10.18
CA ALA A 3 9.52 -12.99 -8.85
C ALA A 3 8.07 -12.51 -8.67
N MET A 4 7.11 -13.41 -8.95
CA MET A 4 5.68 -13.18 -8.74
C MET A 4 5.30 -13.08 -7.25
N PHE A 5 6.20 -13.49 -6.35
CA PHE A 5 6.02 -13.42 -4.92
C PHE A 5 7.26 -12.77 -4.31
N ARG A 6 7.05 -11.69 -3.57
CA ARG A 6 8.08 -11.07 -2.72
C ARG A 6 7.52 -10.95 -1.32
N THR A 7 8.36 -11.21 -0.33
CA THR A 7 8.02 -11.00 1.09
C THR A 7 7.96 -9.50 1.40
N PRO A 8 7.20 -9.07 2.42
CA PRO A 8 7.16 -7.67 2.83
C PRO A 8 8.55 -7.07 3.10
N GLY A 9 9.45 -7.83 3.75
CA GLY A 9 10.83 -7.39 3.99
C GLY A 9 11.66 -7.22 2.71
N GLU A 10 11.46 -8.06 1.68
CA GLU A 10 12.12 -7.88 0.39
C GLU A 10 11.60 -6.65 -0.36
N VAL A 11 10.29 -6.38 -0.29
CA VAL A 11 9.68 -5.19 -0.86
C VAL A 11 10.17 -3.93 -0.15
N ALA A 12 10.27 -3.96 1.18
CA ALA A 12 10.80 -2.86 1.97
C ALA A 12 12.27 -2.55 1.64
N ARG A 13 13.12 -3.57 1.56
CA ARG A 13 14.53 -3.39 1.16
C ARG A 13 14.68 -2.83 -0.25
N GLN A 14 13.85 -3.26 -1.19
CA GLN A 14 13.85 -2.69 -2.55
C GLN A 14 13.38 -1.24 -2.55
N SER A 15 12.39 -0.89 -1.74
CA SER A 15 11.94 0.50 -1.61
C SER A 15 13.07 1.40 -1.13
N VAL A 16 13.81 0.95 -0.11
CA VAL A 16 14.99 1.68 0.37
C VAL A 16 16.09 1.75 -0.70
N GLY A 17 16.37 0.63 -1.38
CA GLY A 17 17.40 0.60 -2.43
C GLY A 17 17.06 1.41 -3.69
N ASN A 18 15.78 1.69 -3.93
CA ASN A 18 15.30 2.47 -5.07
C ASN A 18 14.94 3.93 -4.70
N ASP A 19 15.22 4.37 -3.47
CA ASP A 19 14.82 5.69 -2.94
C ASP A 19 13.31 5.98 -3.11
N SER A 20 12.49 4.93 -2.98
CA SER A 20 11.04 5.01 -3.10
C SER A 20 10.42 5.55 -1.80
N HIS A 21 9.62 6.61 -1.93
CA HIS A 21 8.93 7.26 -0.82
C HIS A 21 7.53 6.65 -0.54
N VAL A 22 6.95 5.99 -1.54
CA VAL A 22 5.60 5.40 -1.51
C VAL A 22 5.65 3.98 -2.06
N ILE A 23 4.97 3.05 -1.38
CA ILE A 23 4.72 1.71 -1.91
C ILE A 23 3.22 1.51 -2.10
N GLY A 24 2.81 1.23 -3.35
CA GLY A 24 1.47 0.81 -3.69
C GLY A 24 1.31 -0.71 -3.63
N THR A 25 0.33 -1.21 -2.89
CA THR A 25 -0.03 -2.64 -2.89
C THR A 25 -1.39 -2.84 -3.54
N GLY A 26 -1.47 -3.78 -4.50
CA GLY A 26 -2.73 -4.19 -5.12
C GLY A 26 -3.20 -5.49 -4.49
N THR A 27 -4.35 -5.50 -3.84
CA THR A 27 -4.85 -6.68 -3.11
C THR A 27 -6.20 -7.15 -3.65
N LYS A 28 -6.38 -8.47 -3.68
CA LYS A 28 -7.66 -9.14 -3.92
C LYS A 28 -7.95 -9.98 -2.68
N ASP A 29 -9.20 -9.98 -2.23
CA ASP A 29 -9.65 -10.75 -1.08
C ASP A 29 -9.04 -12.17 -1.03
N PRO A 30 -8.54 -12.65 0.13
CA PRO A 30 -8.50 -12.02 1.47
C PRO A 30 -7.16 -11.33 1.82
N GLY A 31 -6.27 -11.06 0.85
CA GLY A 31 -4.89 -10.65 1.11
C GLY A 31 -4.69 -9.20 1.59
N HIS A 32 -5.74 -8.39 1.63
CA HIS A 32 -5.66 -6.98 2.02
C HIS A 32 -5.45 -6.78 3.51
N ALA A 33 -5.91 -7.70 4.37
CA ALA A 33 -5.80 -7.55 5.81
C ALA A 33 -4.43 -7.95 6.40
N THR A 34 -3.54 -8.57 5.62
CA THR A 34 -2.27 -9.13 6.12
C THR A 34 -1.05 -8.45 5.50
N LEU A 35 -1.00 -8.34 4.18
CA LEU A 35 0.17 -7.83 3.47
C LEU A 35 0.49 -6.35 3.78
N PRO A 36 -0.48 -5.41 3.74
CA PRO A 36 -0.18 -4.01 4.04
C PRO A 36 0.30 -3.77 5.48
N PRO A 37 -0.33 -4.33 6.54
CA PRO A 37 0.18 -4.20 7.90
C PRO A 37 1.60 -4.75 8.10
N GLU A 38 1.94 -5.87 7.46
CA GLU A 38 3.30 -6.41 7.53
C GLU A 38 4.31 -5.52 6.80
N LEU A 39 3.92 -4.94 5.66
CA LEU A 39 4.78 -4.03 4.92
C LEU A 39 5.04 -2.73 5.69
N VAL A 40 4.04 -2.18 6.36
CA VAL A 40 4.19 -1.00 7.22
C VAL A 40 5.22 -1.26 8.33
N LYS A 41 5.21 -2.43 8.96
CA LYS A 41 6.17 -2.77 10.03
C LYS A 41 7.62 -2.81 9.55
N GLU A 42 7.84 -3.27 8.33
CA GLU A 42 9.18 -3.42 7.74
C GLU A 42 9.67 -2.13 7.06
N LEU A 43 8.78 -1.15 6.82
CA LEU A 43 9.08 0.05 6.06
C LEU A 43 9.17 1.32 6.93
N LYS A 44 10.07 2.23 6.56
CA LYS A 44 10.14 3.60 7.10
C LYS A 44 9.53 4.64 6.13
N GLY A 45 8.44 4.30 5.44
CA GLY A 45 7.85 5.12 4.38
C GLY A 45 6.33 5.02 4.33
N LEU A 46 5.71 5.67 3.33
CA LEU A 46 4.25 5.67 3.18
C LEU A 46 3.77 4.43 2.43
N VAL A 47 2.73 3.79 2.96
CA VAL A 47 2.09 2.63 2.32
C VAL A 47 0.71 3.02 1.82
N VAL A 48 0.50 2.85 0.51
CA VAL A 48 -0.77 3.09 -0.16
C VAL A 48 -1.36 1.74 -0.56
N VAL A 49 -2.65 1.55 -0.27
CA VAL A 49 -3.36 0.31 -0.56
C VAL A 49 -4.36 0.53 -1.67
N GLY A 50 -4.38 -0.35 -2.65
CA GLY A 50 -5.34 -0.34 -3.75
C GLY A 50 -5.96 -1.71 -3.96
N GLY A 51 -7.16 -1.73 -4.54
CA GLY A 51 -7.84 -2.97 -4.90
C GLY A 51 -9.32 -2.97 -4.52
N VAL A 52 -9.96 -4.13 -4.64
CA VAL A 52 -11.34 -4.34 -4.20
C VAL A 52 -11.28 -4.70 -2.72
N ILE A 53 -11.48 -3.71 -1.85
CA ILE A 53 -11.40 -3.87 -0.39
C ILE A 53 -12.78 -3.55 0.20
N PRO A 54 -13.34 -4.40 1.08
CA PRO A 54 -14.57 -4.08 1.80
C PRO A 54 -14.42 -2.79 2.61
N ALA A 55 -15.40 -1.89 2.52
CA ALA A 55 -15.33 -0.59 3.20
C ALA A 55 -15.17 -0.71 4.74
N GLN A 56 -15.70 -1.78 5.34
CA GLN A 56 -15.55 -2.08 6.77
C GLN A 56 -14.10 -2.34 7.21
N ASP A 57 -13.23 -2.74 6.27
CA ASP A 57 -11.83 -3.05 6.58
C ASP A 57 -10.91 -1.83 6.42
N TYR A 58 -11.46 -0.67 6.02
CA TYR A 58 -10.66 0.53 5.78
C TYR A 58 -10.08 1.07 7.08
N ASP A 59 -10.89 1.15 8.13
CA ASP A 59 -10.46 1.63 9.45
C ASP A 59 -9.31 0.76 9.97
N TYR A 60 -9.45 -0.57 9.85
CA TYR A 60 -8.38 -1.51 10.20
C TYR A 60 -7.08 -1.19 9.45
N LEU A 61 -7.14 -0.97 8.13
CA LEU A 61 -5.93 -0.67 7.34
C LEU A 61 -5.29 0.67 7.70
N TYR A 62 -6.09 1.71 7.95
CA TYR A 62 -5.59 3.00 8.42
C TYR A 62 -4.94 2.89 9.80
N GLU A 63 -5.58 2.19 10.74
CA GLU A 63 -5.02 1.92 12.08
C GLU A 63 -3.71 1.14 12.03
N HIS A 64 -3.52 0.31 11.00
CA HIS A 64 -2.30 -0.46 10.76
C HIS A 64 -1.30 0.24 9.84
N GLY A 65 -1.49 1.53 9.57
CA GLY A 65 -0.50 2.42 8.95
C GLY A 65 -0.58 2.57 7.42
N ALA A 66 -1.70 2.22 6.80
CA ALA A 66 -1.99 2.68 5.45
C ALA A 66 -2.18 4.21 5.44
N SER A 67 -1.51 4.90 4.51
CA SER A 67 -1.64 6.37 4.33
C SER A 67 -2.84 6.72 3.44
N ALA A 68 -3.13 5.90 2.43
CA ALA A 68 -4.29 6.09 1.57
C ALA A 68 -4.81 4.74 1.04
N ILE A 69 -6.13 4.67 0.83
CA ILE A 69 -6.81 3.51 0.26
C ILE A 69 -7.54 3.92 -1.02
N PHE A 70 -7.34 3.19 -2.11
CA PHE A 70 -7.95 3.44 -3.42
C PHE A 70 -8.74 2.23 -3.92
N GLY A 71 -10.07 2.34 -3.82
CA GLY A 71 -11.02 1.31 -4.25
C GLY A 71 -11.35 1.34 -5.75
N PRO A 72 -12.21 0.42 -6.23
CA PRO A 72 -12.68 0.41 -7.61
C PRO A 72 -13.38 1.71 -7.99
N GLY A 73 -13.11 2.21 -9.20
CA GLY A 73 -13.68 3.46 -9.68
C GLY A 73 -12.98 4.72 -9.17
N THR A 74 -11.88 4.59 -8.41
CA THR A 74 -11.05 5.74 -8.03
C THR A 74 -10.54 6.47 -9.27
N VAL A 75 -10.77 7.78 -9.34
CA VAL A 75 -10.29 8.64 -10.43
C VAL A 75 -8.78 8.82 -10.29
N ILE A 76 -8.02 8.35 -11.28
CA ILE A 76 -6.54 8.30 -11.23
C ILE A 76 -5.91 9.68 -10.89
N PRO A 77 -6.31 10.80 -11.54
CA PRO A 77 -5.80 12.12 -11.15
C PRO A 77 -6.02 12.48 -9.68
N VAL A 78 -7.16 12.10 -9.10
CA VAL A 78 -7.49 12.37 -7.69
C VAL A 78 -6.62 11.51 -6.77
N ALA A 79 -6.41 10.24 -7.12
CA ALA A 79 -5.50 9.38 -6.38
C ALA A 79 -4.07 9.93 -6.38
N ALA A 80 -3.57 10.36 -7.54
CA ALA A 80 -2.24 10.94 -7.66
C ALA A 80 -2.08 12.21 -6.79
N GLN A 81 -3.06 13.12 -6.83
CA GLN A 81 -3.06 14.31 -5.99
C GLN A 81 -3.02 13.95 -4.50
N LYS A 82 -3.79 12.94 -4.08
CA LYS A 82 -3.79 12.49 -2.69
C LYS A 82 -2.44 11.90 -2.27
N VAL A 83 -1.84 11.04 -3.09
CA VAL A 83 -0.51 10.48 -2.80
C VAL A 83 0.55 11.57 -2.69
N ILE A 84 0.51 12.59 -3.56
CA ILE A 84 1.43 13.73 -3.49
C ILE A 84 1.20 14.52 -2.20
N ALA A 85 -0.05 14.75 -1.79
CA ALA A 85 -0.36 15.46 -0.55
C ALA A 85 0.12 14.72 0.71
N GLU A 86 0.12 13.39 0.72
CA GLU A 86 0.63 12.59 1.84
C GLU A 86 2.16 12.65 1.97
N LEU A 87 2.88 13.01 0.90
CA LEU A 87 4.35 13.11 0.90
C LEU A 87 4.89 14.41 1.53
N GLY A 88 4.04 15.45 1.69
CA GLY A 88 4.43 16.78 2.16
C GLY A 88 4.15 17.88 1.14
#